data_AF-A0A6V8N2K5-F1
#
_entry.id   AF-A0A6V8N2K5-F1
#
_cell.length_a   1.000
_cell.length_b   1.000
_cell.length_c   1.000
_cell.angle_alpha   90.00
_cell.angle_beta   90.00
_cell.angle_gamma   90.00
#
_symmetry.space_group_name_H-M   'P 1'
#
loop_
_entity.id
_entity.type
_entity.pdbx_description
1 polymer ?
#
loop_
_entity_poly.entity_id
_entity_poly.type
_entity_poly.pdbx_seq_one_letter_code
_entity_poly.pdbx_strand_id
1 'polypeptide(L)'
;MKFIFADCLDYVDPNYDFINDRSAADRQPYWHDKFPHEMLEDTPYDGMLVSRAIVEDKYTDSQSMRFRRVGAREFLRFNRPQDKGKWVFGDCGAFQYAKLETPPYSPTNMAEFYSDGRFTHGCSVDHIIFDFYPDLKDDSPPQNAEAEKYCRYRYDLTLANAEAFLAESKHIDNFTPLGVVQGWSPGSMATAASELLKMGYKYLAIGGLVPLKAEDIQKTLDIIFDKISYQPNASIHLLGFEKANLLDGFIGRYPITSIDTTSPLTKAFKDDKKNFYLDNGCGGITYYTAIRIPQAMENLSFKRAVQSGLLKQETITEVETRALNSLRQYDKKQVSLDTALEDIMEYTRLFFSAKNAVKKTSAETIKKNLNNLAEEYHRTLLERPWKQCDCAICKKASVEVIIFRASNRNKRRGIHNIKVFYDHLREKRGF
;
A
#
# COMPACT_ATOMS: atom_id res chain seq x y z
N MET A 1 -8.15 -17.04 1.04
CA MET A 1 -7.17 -15.95 0.91
C MET A 1 -7.00 -15.24 2.25
N LYS A 2 -5.82 -14.74 2.61
CA LYS A 2 -5.54 -13.87 3.78
C LYS A 2 -4.94 -12.54 3.31
N PHE A 3 -5.18 -11.45 4.03
CA PHE A 3 -4.60 -10.14 3.73
C PHE A 3 -3.45 -9.83 4.69
N ILE A 4 -2.25 -9.66 4.15
CA ILE A 4 -1.04 -9.31 4.88
C ILE A 4 -0.72 -7.83 4.62
N PHE A 5 -0.77 -6.99 5.64
CA PHE A 5 -0.48 -5.56 5.48
C PHE A 5 1.02 -5.32 5.57
N ALA A 6 1.64 -4.84 4.49
CA ALA A 6 3.04 -4.47 4.48
C ALA A 6 3.25 -3.11 5.16
N ASP A 7 3.76 -3.11 6.39
CA ASP A 7 3.93 -1.88 7.16
C ASP A 7 5.26 -1.18 6.86
N CYS A 8 5.25 0.15 6.78
CA CYS A 8 6.46 0.95 6.65
C CYS A 8 6.55 2.08 7.69
N LEU A 9 6.18 1.79 8.94
CA LEU A 9 5.96 2.73 10.04
C LEU A 9 4.75 3.63 9.80
N ASP A 10 3.61 3.02 9.46
CA ASP A 10 2.39 3.71 9.05
C ASP A 10 1.49 4.11 10.23
N TYR A 11 2.11 4.47 11.36
CA TYR A 11 1.42 4.98 12.54
C TYR A 11 0.97 6.45 12.38
N VAL A 12 0.00 6.83 13.20
CA VAL A 12 -0.57 8.19 13.28
C VAL A 12 -0.62 8.68 14.73
N ASP A 13 -0.53 9.99 14.92
CA ASP A 13 -0.63 10.63 16.23
C ASP A 13 -2.09 10.66 16.67
N PRO A 14 -2.55 9.89 17.67
CA PRO A 14 -3.95 9.85 18.07
C PRO A 14 -4.50 11.21 18.56
N ASN A 15 -3.64 12.11 19.02
CA ASN A 15 -3.98 13.40 19.62
C ASN A 15 -3.73 14.58 18.67
N TYR A 16 -3.54 14.32 17.38
CA TYR A 16 -3.27 15.36 16.38
C TYR A 16 -4.36 16.45 16.39
N ASP A 17 -3.92 17.71 16.54
CA ASP A 17 -4.79 18.88 16.51
C ASP A 17 -5.12 19.23 15.06
N PHE A 18 -6.32 18.83 14.62
CA PHE A 18 -6.80 19.13 13.28
C PHE A 18 -7.07 20.62 13.05
N ILE A 19 -7.33 21.41 14.10
CA ILE A 19 -7.62 22.84 13.92
C ILE A 19 -6.33 23.58 13.57
N ASN A 20 -5.24 23.28 14.29
CA ASN A 20 -3.95 23.95 14.11
C ASN A 20 -2.93 23.14 13.29
N ASP A 21 -3.33 22.00 12.72
CA ASP A 21 -2.50 21.11 11.90
C ASP A 21 -1.19 20.65 12.56
N ARG A 22 -1.19 20.43 13.88
CA ARG A 22 0.04 20.10 14.63
C ARG A 22 -0.13 18.94 15.60
N SER A 23 0.99 18.29 15.87
CA SER A 23 1.14 17.38 17.01
C SER A 23 1.52 18.15 18.27
N ALA A 24 1.34 17.52 19.43
CA ALA A 24 1.87 18.04 20.70
C ALA A 24 3.41 18.17 20.64
N ALA A 25 3.97 19.16 21.34
CA ALA A 25 5.41 19.46 21.31
C ALA A 25 6.26 18.35 21.94
N ASP A 26 5.70 17.62 22.91
CA ASP A 26 6.30 16.48 23.60
C ASP A 26 6.02 15.13 22.92
N ARG A 27 5.40 15.14 21.73
CA ARG A 27 5.14 13.92 20.97
C ARG A 27 6.45 13.22 20.63
N GLN A 28 6.55 11.96 21.04
CA GLN A 28 7.57 11.05 20.57
C GLN A 28 6.94 10.13 19.51
N PRO A 29 7.34 10.28 18.22
CA PRO A 29 6.92 9.35 17.19
C PRO A 29 7.23 7.91 17.60
N TYR A 30 6.49 6.95 17.05
CA TYR A 30 6.48 5.55 17.49
C TYR A 30 5.82 5.36 18.87
N TRP A 31 6.30 6.00 19.96
CA TRP A 31 5.82 5.73 21.32
C TRP A 31 4.42 6.28 21.60
N HIS A 32 4.15 7.52 21.18
CA HIS A 32 2.83 8.15 21.37
C HIS A 32 1.88 7.89 20.19
N ASP A 33 2.42 7.43 19.06
CA ASP A 33 1.63 7.14 17.86
C ASP A 33 1.02 5.75 17.91
N LYS A 34 -0.02 5.54 17.10
CA LYS A 34 -0.73 4.28 16.99
C LYS A 34 -0.64 3.70 15.60
N PHE A 35 -0.30 2.42 15.51
CA PHE A 35 -0.39 1.63 14.28
C PHE A 35 -1.84 1.48 13.79
N PRO A 36 -2.08 1.05 12.54
CA PRO A 36 -3.43 0.82 12.02
C PRO A 36 -4.28 -0.10 12.90
N HIS A 37 -3.71 -1.22 13.35
CA HIS A 37 -4.38 -2.14 14.27
C HIS A 37 -4.58 -1.54 15.66
N GLU A 38 -3.80 -0.53 16.05
CA GLU A 38 -4.00 0.19 17.32
C GLU A 38 -5.09 1.26 17.26
N MET A 39 -5.28 1.85 16.08
CA MET A 39 -6.24 2.92 15.81
C MET A 39 -7.68 2.44 15.67
N LEU A 40 -7.86 1.20 15.21
CA LEU A 40 -9.16 0.56 15.02
C LEU A 40 -9.45 -0.41 16.17
N GLU A 41 -10.74 -0.68 16.39
CA GLU A 41 -11.20 -1.65 17.38
C GLU A 41 -10.76 -3.06 16.97
N ASP A 42 -11.09 -3.44 15.73
CA ASP A 42 -10.62 -4.65 15.09
C ASP A 42 -9.43 -4.39 14.17
N THR A 43 -8.46 -5.30 14.19
CA THR A 43 -7.30 -5.28 13.31
C THR A 43 -7.73 -5.52 11.85
N PRO A 44 -7.44 -4.58 10.93
CA PRO A 44 -7.97 -4.59 9.56
C PRO A 44 -7.13 -5.45 8.58
N TYR A 45 -6.59 -6.58 9.05
CA TYR A 45 -5.78 -7.52 8.27
C TYR A 45 -5.57 -8.84 9.04
N ASP A 46 -5.16 -9.87 8.31
CA ASP A 46 -4.88 -11.23 8.83
C ASP A 46 -3.41 -11.43 9.23
N GLY A 47 -2.55 -10.47 8.90
CA GLY A 47 -1.14 -10.46 9.26
C GLY A 47 -0.44 -9.17 8.83
N MET A 48 0.82 -9.05 9.21
CA MET A 48 1.70 -7.93 8.84
C MET A 48 2.93 -8.44 8.11
N LEU A 49 3.48 -7.63 7.20
CA LEU A 49 4.74 -7.90 6.51
C LEU A 49 5.73 -6.77 6.83
N VAL A 50 6.98 -7.15 7.14
CA VAL A 50 8.10 -6.23 7.28
C VAL A 50 9.19 -6.64 6.31
N SER A 51 9.56 -5.71 5.43
CA SER A 51 10.67 -5.91 4.50
C SER A 51 11.99 -5.54 5.16
N ARG A 52 13.02 -6.35 4.94
CA ARG A 52 14.38 -6.08 5.42
C ARG A 52 14.89 -4.71 5.00
N ALA A 53 14.63 -4.31 3.77
CA ALA A 53 15.05 -3.00 3.26
C ALA A 53 14.45 -1.84 4.05
N ILE A 54 13.23 -1.97 4.58
CA ILE A 54 12.61 -0.94 5.44
C ILE A 54 13.31 -0.85 6.79
N VAL A 55 13.75 -1.98 7.36
CA VAL A 55 14.50 -2.00 8.62
C VAL A 55 15.87 -1.34 8.46
N GLU A 56 16.50 -1.44 7.28
CA GLU A 56 17.79 -0.81 7.03
C GLU A 56 17.68 0.67 6.64
N ASP A 57 16.65 1.07 5.91
CA ASP A 57 16.51 2.43 5.37
C ASP A 57 15.70 3.38 6.28
N LYS A 58 14.60 2.90 6.88
CA LYS A 58 13.66 3.77 7.60
C LYS A 58 13.82 3.75 9.12
N TYR A 59 14.31 2.66 9.69
CA TYR A 59 14.38 2.53 11.14
C TYR A 59 15.63 3.25 11.63
N THR A 60 15.50 3.97 12.76
CA THR A 60 16.69 4.49 13.45
C THR A 60 17.52 3.33 14.01
N ASP A 61 18.80 3.55 14.30
CA ASP A 61 19.66 2.54 14.92
C ASP A 61 19.04 1.93 16.19
N SER A 62 18.45 2.78 17.03
CA SER A 62 17.74 2.35 18.23
C SER A 62 16.51 1.50 17.94
N GLN A 63 15.75 1.81 16.87
CA GLN A 63 14.61 1.01 16.43
C GLN A 63 15.08 -0.33 15.86
N SER A 64 16.12 -0.36 15.04
CA SER A 64 16.69 -1.58 14.47
C SER A 64 17.26 -2.52 15.54
N MET A 65 17.99 -1.99 16.52
CA MET A 65 18.46 -2.77 17.67
C MET A 65 17.30 -3.32 18.49
N ARG A 66 16.27 -2.50 18.75
CA ARG A 66 15.07 -2.95 19.46
C ARG A 66 14.35 -4.04 18.68
N PHE A 67 14.15 -3.87 17.38
CA PHE A 67 13.51 -4.83 16.49
C PHE A 67 14.17 -6.21 16.60
N ARG A 68 15.51 -6.29 16.48
CA ARG A 68 16.25 -7.55 16.62
C ARG A 68 16.14 -8.16 18.02
N ARG A 69 16.06 -7.33 19.06
CA ARG A 69 15.96 -7.80 20.45
C ARG A 69 14.59 -8.39 20.80
N VAL A 70 13.52 -7.71 20.38
CA VAL A 70 12.15 -8.06 20.81
C VAL A 70 11.36 -8.85 19.75
N GLY A 71 11.83 -8.85 18.50
CA GLY A 71 11.15 -9.42 17.35
C GLY A 71 10.08 -8.50 16.76
N ALA A 72 9.68 -8.78 15.52
CA ALA A 72 8.77 -7.96 14.72
C ALA A 72 7.41 -7.75 15.39
N ARG A 73 6.84 -8.79 16.01
CA ARG A 73 5.53 -8.70 16.66
C ARG A 73 5.49 -7.68 17.80
N GLU A 74 6.43 -7.78 18.73
CA GLU A 74 6.52 -6.86 19.87
C GLU A 74 6.99 -5.47 19.41
N PHE A 75 7.82 -5.41 18.37
CA PHE A 75 8.24 -4.15 17.79
C PHE A 75 7.07 -3.38 17.16
N LEU A 76 6.18 -4.05 16.44
CA LEU A 76 5.01 -3.45 15.81
C LEU A 76 3.83 -3.31 16.79
N ARG A 77 3.97 -3.72 18.06
CA ARG A 77 2.89 -3.80 19.06
C ARG A 77 1.69 -4.64 18.57
N PHE A 78 1.98 -5.64 17.75
CA PHE A 78 0.99 -6.56 17.17
C PHE A 78 0.74 -7.77 18.09
N ASN A 79 0.54 -7.50 19.38
CA ASN A 79 0.57 -8.48 20.47
C ASN A 79 -0.74 -8.54 21.28
N ARG A 80 -1.81 -7.85 20.84
CA ARG A 80 -3.13 -7.94 21.46
C ARG A 80 -3.61 -9.41 21.49
N PRO A 81 -4.38 -9.83 22.50
CA PRO A 81 -4.85 -11.21 22.60
C PRO A 81 -5.50 -11.76 21.31
N GLN A 82 -6.32 -10.96 20.64
CA GLN A 82 -7.00 -11.33 19.38
C GLN A 82 -6.07 -11.45 18.17
N ASP A 83 -4.86 -10.88 18.23
CA ASP A 83 -3.91 -10.85 17.10
C ASP A 83 -2.79 -11.89 17.24
N LYS A 84 -2.70 -12.61 18.36
CA LYS A 84 -1.62 -13.59 18.64
C LYS A 84 -1.47 -14.66 17.56
N GLY A 85 -2.58 -15.11 16.96
CA GLY A 85 -2.58 -16.12 15.89
C GLY A 85 -2.38 -15.58 14.47
N LYS A 86 -2.31 -14.26 14.29
CA LYS A 86 -2.15 -13.62 12.97
C LYS A 86 -0.72 -13.73 12.48
N TRP A 87 -0.50 -13.68 11.18
CA TRP A 87 0.83 -13.94 10.63
C TRP A 87 1.73 -12.69 10.67
N VAL A 88 3.02 -12.92 10.82
CA VAL A 88 4.07 -11.89 10.66
C VAL A 88 5.06 -12.40 9.62
N PHE A 89 5.10 -11.72 8.47
CA PHE A 89 5.86 -12.06 7.29
C PHE A 89 7.15 -11.23 7.23
N GLY A 90 8.25 -11.88 6.91
CA GLY A 90 9.49 -11.24 6.52
C GLY A 90 9.63 -11.20 5.00
N ASP A 91 10.01 -10.05 4.46
CA ASP A 91 10.32 -9.89 3.04
C ASP A 91 11.79 -9.47 2.86
N CYS A 92 12.41 -9.90 1.77
CA CYS A 92 13.83 -9.65 1.49
C CYS A 92 14.09 -8.21 0.98
N GLY A 93 13.07 -7.52 0.47
CA GLY A 93 13.18 -6.16 -0.04
C GLY A 93 13.71 -6.06 -1.47
N ALA A 94 13.35 -7.02 -2.33
CA ALA A 94 13.88 -7.09 -3.69
C ALA A 94 13.59 -5.85 -4.55
N PHE A 95 12.53 -5.10 -4.25
CA PHE A 95 12.24 -3.84 -4.94
C PHE A 95 13.34 -2.78 -4.75
N GLN A 96 13.98 -2.74 -3.59
CA GLN A 96 14.98 -1.72 -3.24
C GLN A 96 16.33 -1.99 -3.91
N TYR A 97 16.68 -3.26 -4.11
CA TYR A 97 17.93 -3.67 -4.76
C TYR A 97 17.74 -4.17 -6.19
N ALA A 98 16.56 -4.02 -6.80
CA ALA A 98 16.30 -4.52 -8.15
C ALA A 98 17.24 -3.95 -9.23
N LYS A 99 17.88 -2.80 -8.97
CA LYS A 99 18.88 -2.16 -9.84
C LYS A 99 20.30 -2.67 -9.64
N LEU A 100 20.57 -3.41 -8.56
CA LEU A 100 21.88 -4.02 -8.32
C LEU A 100 22.03 -5.26 -9.21
N GLU A 101 23.28 -5.63 -9.48
CA GLU A 101 23.61 -6.84 -10.22
C GLU A 101 23.16 -8.08 -9.45
N THR A 102 23.45 -8.13 -8.14
CA THR A 102 23.10 -9.21 -7.22
C THR A 102 22.39 -8.69 -5.98
N PRO A 103 21.59 -9.53 -5.29
CA PRO A 103 21.01 -9.17 -4.00
C PRO A 103 22.12 -8.86 -2.98
N PRO A 104 21.93 -7.85 -2.10
CA PRO A 104 22.93 -7.46 -1.10
C PRO A 104 23.00 -8.43 0.09
N TYR A 105 22.15 -9.46 0.13
CA TYR A 105 21.99 -10.35 1.26
C TYR A 105 22.17 -11.81 0.81
N SER A 106 22.91 -12.59 1.59
CA SER A 106 22.98 -14.03 1.39
C SER A 106 21.77 -14.74 2.00
N PRO A 107 21.45 -15.97 1.56
CA PRO A 107 20.43 -16.82 2.17
C PRO A 107 20.59 -17.00 3.68
N THR A 108 21.80 -17.29 4.16
CA THR A 108 22.12 -17.43 5.60
C THR A 108 21.80 -16.15 6.36
N ASN A 109 22.25 -15.01 5.84
CA ASN A 109 22.03 -13.73 6.50
C ASN A 109 20.55 -13.30 6.48
N MET A 110 19.78 -13.73 5.49
CA MET A 110 18.33 -13.54 5.48
C MET A 110 17.62 -14.44 6.50
N ALA A 111 18.04 -15.69 6.65
CA ALA A 111 17.53 -16.59 7.68
C ALA A 111 17.81 -16.07 9.10
N GLU A 112 19.00 -15.53 9.36
CA GLU A 112 19.34 -14.83 10.61
C GLU A 112 18.39 -13.65 10.87
N PHE A 113 18.16 -12.80 9.87
CA PHE A 113 17.21 -11.70 9.99
C PHE A 113 15.80 -12.17 10.35
N TYR A 114 15.34 -13.27 9.75
CA TYR A 114 14.02 -13.83 10.06
C TYR A 114 13.94 -14.46 11.45
N SER A 115 15.03 -15.07 11.91
CA SER A 115 15.16 -15.59 13.28
C SER A 115 15.14 -14.46 14.32
N ASP A 116 15.98 -13.42 14.14
CA ASP A 116 16.03 -12.22 15.00
C ASP A 116 14.67 -11.52 15.06
N GLY A 117 14.02 -11.37 13.90
CA GLY A 117 12.70 -10.78 13.79
C GLY A 117 11.57 -11.68 14.29
N ARG A 118 11.84 -12.95 14.64
CA ARG A 118 10.86 -13.95 15.09
C ARG A 118 9.64 -14.02 14.18
N PHE A 119 9.90 -14.01 12.88
CA PHE A 119 8.85 -14.06 11.88
C PHE A 119 8.18 -15.44 11.87
N THR A 120 6.92 -15.47 11.46
CA THR A 120 6.20 -16.74 11.26
C THR A 120 6.38 -17.29 9.84
N HIS A 121 6.64 -16.39 8.89
CA HIS A 121 6.79 -16.69 7.47
C HIS A 121 7.88 -15.78 6.90
N GLY A 122 8.61 -16.22 5.88
CA GLY A 122 9.57 -15.34 5.20
C GLY A 122 9.99 -15.81 3.82
N CYS A 123 10.18 -14.85 2.93
CA CYS A 123 10.53 -15.07 1.53
C CYS A 123 12.00 -15.46 1.35
N SER A 124 12.28 -16.42 0.48
CA SER A 124 13.64 -16.66 -0.01
C SER A 124 14.21 -15.42 -0.70
N VAL A 125 15.53 -15.23 -0.64
CA VAL A 125 16.19 -14.12 -1.34
C VAL A 125 15.99 -14.27 -2.85
N ASP A 126 15.31 -13.33 -3.47
CA ASP A 126 15.05 -13.32 -4.91
C ASP A 126 15.67 -12.10 -5.59
N HIS A 127 15.68 -12.12 -6.93
CA HIS A 127 16.04 -10.98 -7.76
C HIS A 127 14.95 -10.73 -8.79
N ILE A 128 14.25 -9.59 -8.67
CA ILE A 128 13.08 -9.29 -9.51
C ILE A 128 13.45 -9.26 -10.99
N ILE A 129 12.62 -9.91 -11.81
CA ILE A 129 12.65 -9.80 -13.26
C ILE A 129 11.48 -8.90 -13.68
N PHE A 130 11.79 -7.70 -14.19
CA PHE A 130 10.75 -6.74 -14.61
C PHE A 130 10.28 -6.96 -16.05
N ASP A 131 11.12 -7.55 -16.90
CA ASP A 131 10.76 -7.87 -18.27
C ASP A 131 9.71 -8.98 -18.27
N PHE A 132 8.62 -8.77 -19.00
CA PHE A 132 7.53 -9.74 -19.07
C PHE A 132 6.98 -9.83 -20.50
N TYR A 133 6.97 -11.06 -21.02
CA TYR A 133 6.58 -11.40 -22.37
C TYR A 133 5.39 -12.36 -22.31
N PRO A 134 4.14 -11.84 -22.32
CA PRO A 134 2.95 -12.64 -22.10
C PRO A 134 2.73 -13.72 -23.17
N ASP A 135 3.24 -13.51 -24.38
CA ASP A 135 2.97 -14.37 -25.54
C ASP A 135 4.05 -15.42 -25.80
N LEU A 136 5.14 -15.43 -25.01
CA LEU A 136 6.10 -16.52 -25.06
C LEU A 136 5.45 -17.81 -24.56
N LYS A 137 5.67 -18.90 -25.31
CA LYS A 137 5.23 -20.23 -24.93
C LYS A 137 6.27 -20.87 -24.03
N ASP A 138 5.79 -21.57 -23.00
CA ASP A 138 6.63 -22.30 -22.05
C ASP A 138 7.73 -21.41 -21.44
N ASP A 139 8.92 -21.97 -21.20
CA ASP A 139 10.08 -21.28 -20.67
C ASP A 139 11.00 -20.71 -21.77
N SER A 140 10.44 -20.49 -22.97
CA SER A 140 11.20 -19.93 -24.10
C SER A 140 11.87 -18.61 -23.71
N PRO A 141 13.13 -18.38 -24.13
CA PRO A 141 13.83 -17.16 -23.83
C PRO A 141 13.23 -15.96 -24.60
N PRO A 142 13.42 -14.73 -24.10
CA PRO A 142 13.23 -13.52 -24.88
C PRO A 142 14.05 -13.56 -26.18
N GLN A 143 13.54 -13.00 -27.28
CA GLN A 143 14.26 -12.98 -28.57
C GLN A 143 15.52 -12.11 -28.54
N ASN A 144 15.57 -11.12 -27.65
CA ASN A 144 16.73 -10.25 -27.47
C ASN A 144 17.76 -10.95 -26.57
N ALA A 145 18.98 -11.13 -27.06
CA ALA A 145 20.04 -11.86 -26.35
C ALA A 145 20.47 -11.21 -25.02
N GLU A 146 20.42 -9.88 -24.92
CA GLU A 146 20.71 -9.17 -23.67
C GLU A 146 19.61 -9.40 -22.64
N ALA A 147 18.34 -9.31 -23.06
CA ALA A 147 17.18 -9.61 -22.22
C ALA A 147 17.16 -11.08 -21.79
N GLU A 148 17.49 -12.02 -22.68
CA GLU A 148 17.63 -13.43 -22.35
C GLU A 148 18.69 -13.64 -21.27
N LYS A 149 19.90 -13.12 -21.47
CA LYS A 149 21.00 -13.26 -20.50
C LYS A 149 20.60 -12.68 -19.14
N TYR A 150 19.99 -11.50 -19.14
CA TYR A 150 19.51 -10.82 -17.93
C TYR A 150 18.44 -11.64 -17.20
N CYS A 151 17.40 -12.07 -17.90
CA CYS A 151 16.28 -12.82 -17.33
C CYS A 151 16.73 -14.18 -16.79
N ARG A 152 17.53 -14.92 -17.58
CA ARG A 152 18.06 -16.24 -17.19
C ARG A 152 18.95 -16.12 -15.95
N TYR A 153 19.87 -15.15 -15.93
CA TYR A 153 20.75 -14.93 -14.79
C TYR A 153 19.99 -14.71 -13.48
N ARG A 154 18.98 -13.83 -13.47
CA ARG A 154 18.19 -13.54 -12.27
C ARG A 154 17.28 -14.70 -11.87
N TYR A 155 16.76 -15.44 -12.83
CA TYR A 155 15.97 -16.65 -12.61
C TYR A 155 16.80 -17.73 -11.91
N ASP A 156 17.96 -18.06 -12.47
CA ASP A 156 18.85 -19.08 -11.93
C ASP A 156 19.36 -18.67 -10.54
N LEU A 157 19.72 -17.39 -10.36
CA LEU A 157 20.14 -16.85 -9.07
C LEU A 157 19.03 -16.93 -8.01
N THR A 158 17.78 -16.64 -8.39
CA THR A 158 16.62 -16.74 -7.48
C THR A 158 16.40 -18.18 -7.02
N LEU A 159 16.50 -19.16 -7.93
CA LEU A 159 16.35 -20.57 -7.59
C LEU A 159 17.51 -21.09 -6.72
N ALA A 160 18.75 -20.72 -7.05
CA ALA A 160 19.92 -21.08 -6.24
C ALA A 160 19.84 -20.51 -4.82
N ASN A 161 19.41 -19.25 -4.68
CA ASN A 161 19.18 -18.63 -3.39
C ASN A 161 18.02 -19.31 -2.63
N ALA A 162 16.96 -19.72 -3.32
CA ALA A 162 15.84 -20.43 -2.71
C ALA A 162 16.26 -21.81 -2.19
N GLU A 163 17.08 -22.55 -2.93
CA GLU A 163 17.61 -23.84 -2.47
C GLU A 163 18.45 -23.68 -1.19
N ALA A 164 19.40 -22.75 -1.21
CA ALA A 164 20.24 -22.46 -0.05
C ALA A 164 19.42 -21.95 1.15
N PHE A 165 18.47 -21.03 0.92
CA PHE A 165 17.61 -20.49 1.98
C PHE A 165 16.73 -21.58 2.62
N LEU A 166 16.23 -22.53 1.83
CA LEU A 166 15.42 -23.63 2.36
C LEU A 166 16.21 -24.46 3.37
N ALA A 167 17.49 -24.72 3.11
CA ALA A 167 18.36 -25.42 4.05
C ALA A 167 18.53 -24.63 5.37
N GLU A 168 18.88 -23.35 5.28
CA GLU A 168 19.08 -22.46 6.43
C GLU A 168 17.81 -22.28 7.28
N SER A 169 16.65 -22.18 6.61
CA SER A 169 15.36 -21.94 7.27
C SER A 169 14.93 -23.06 8.23
N LYS A 170 15.48 -24.27 8.09
CA LYS A 170 15.17 -25.42 8.96
C LYS A 170 15.63 -25.21 10.40
N HIS A 171 16.54 -24.26 10.64
CA HIS A 171 17.02 -23.90 11.97
C HIS A 171 16.12 -22.90 12.70
N ILE A 172 15.07 -22.38 12.04
CA ILE A 172 14.16 -21.39 12.61
C ILE A 172 12.90 -22.09 13.13
N ASP A 173 12.66 -22.02 14.44
CA ASP A 173 11.50 -22.62 15.07
C ASP A 173 10.18 -21.95 14.63
N ASN A 174 9.16 -22.77 14.36
CA ASN A 174 7.79 -22.31 14.00
C ASN A 174 7.74 -21.35 12.79
N PHE A 175 8.67 -21.53 11.85
CA PHE A 175 8.80 -20.71 10.66
C PHE A 175 8.36 -21.45 9.40
N THR A 176 7.70 -20.72 8.49
CA THR A 176 7.32 -21.22 7.16
C THR A 176 8.10 -20.47 6.08
N PRO A 177 9.06 -21.11 5.39
CA PRO A 177 9.78 -20.49 4.30
C PRO A 177 8.88 -20.40 3.04
N LEU A 178 8.93 -19.27 2.34
CA LEU A 178 8.23 -19.05 1.09
C LEU A 178 9.25 -19.04 -0.06
N GLY A 179 9.07 -19.93 -1.03
CA GLY A 179 9.88 -19.94 -2.24
C GLY A 179 9.37 -18.88 -3.20
N VAL A 180 10.20 -17.89 -3.54
CA VAL A 180 9.78 -16.80 -4.42
C VAL A 180 9.89 -17.23 -5.88
N VAL A 181 8.77 -17.16 -6.60
CA VAL A 181 8.67 -17.38 -8.04
C VAL A 181 8.97 -16.06 -8.76
N GLN A 182 10.01 -16.05 -9.58
CA GLN A 182 10.31 -15.00 -10.54
C GLN A 182 10.34 -15.61 -11.95
N GLY A 183 10.10 -14.79 -12.96
CA GLY A 183 10.15 -15.20 -14.36
C GLY A 183 9.78 -14.05 -15.28
N TRP A 184 10.00 -14.25 -16.58
CA TRP A 184 9.75 -13.26 -17.63
C TRP A 184 8.54 -13.62 -18.51
N SER A 185 7.84 -14.70 -18.20
CA SER A 185 6.69 -15.18 -18.97
C SER A 185 5.80 -16.06 -18.08
N PRO A 186 4.53 -16.29 -18.45
CA PRO A 186 3.69 -17.25 -17.76
C PRO A 186 4.32 -18.65 -17.59
N GLY A 187 4.97 -19.16 -18.65
CA GLY A 187 5.57 -20.49 -18.63
C GLY A 187 6.85 -20.57 -17.79
N SER A 188 7.74 -19.56 -17.85
CA SER A 188 8.94 -19.53 -16.99
C SER A 188 8.56 -19.46 -15.50
N MET A 189 7.56 -18.65 -15.14
CA MET A 189 7.06 -18.60 -13.76
C MET A 189 6.43 -19.93 -13.31
N ALA A 190 5.72 -20.63 -14.19
CA ALA A 190 5.17 -21.96 -13.90
C ALA A 190 6.25 -23.03 -13.72
N THR A 191 7.33 -22.96 -14.50
CA THR A 191 8.51 -23.81 -14.32
C THR A 191 9.16 -23.57 -12.96
N ALA A 192 9.43 -22.30 -12.60
CA ALA A 192 9.99 -21.95 -11.29
C ALA A 192 9.10 -22.43 -10.14
N ALA A 193 7.78 -22.25 -10.24
CA ALA A 193 6.84 -22.74 -9.24
C ALA A 193 6.94 -24.26 -9.06
N SER A 194 7.01 -25.01 -10.16
CA SER A 194 7.19 -26.47 -10.12
C SER A 194 8.55 -26.88 -9.52
N GLU A 195 9.62 -26.17 -9.84
CA GLU A 195 10.96 -26.42 -9.31
C GLU A 195 11.03 -26.17 -7.80
N LEU A 196 10.49 -25.06 -7.32
CA LEU A 196 10.43 -24.75 -5.88
C LEU A 196 9.63 -25.80 -5.10
N LEU A 197 8.52 -26.31 -5.64
CA LEU A 197 7.77 -27.40 -5.00
C LEU A 197 8.58 -28.70 -4.96
N LYS A 198 9.31 -29.03 -6.03
CA LYS A 198 10.22 -30.20 -6.06
C LYS A 198 11.39 -30.06 -5.08
N MET A 199 11.88 -28.83 -4.84
CA MET A 199 12.89 -28.56 -3.79
C MET A 199 12.35 -28.83 -2.38
N GLY A 200 11.02 -28.79 -2.18
CA GLY A 200 10.37 -29.08 -0.91
C GLY A 200 9.65 -27.89 -0.27
N TYR A 201 9.54 -26.76 -0.97
CA TYR A 201 8.66 -25.67 -0.52
C TYR A 201 7.20 -26.12 -0.53
N LYS A 202 6.44 -25.67 0.47
CA LYS A 202 4.98 -25.86 0.55
C LYS A 202 4.19 -24.58 0.34
N TYR A 203 4.89 -23.45 0.37
CA TYR A 203 4.33 -22.12 0.21
C TYR A 203 5.19 -21.37 -0.80
N LEU A 204 4.58 -20.91 -1.89
CA LEU A 204 5.23 -20.10 -2.91
C LEU A 204 4.75 -18.65 -2.83
N ALA A 205 5.64 -17.72 -3.10
CA ALA A 205 5.35 -16.30 -3.26
C ALA A 205 5.55 -15.89 -4.72
N ILE A 206 4.49 -15.45 -5.39
CA ILE A 206 4.55 -15.06 -6.80
C ILE A 206 5.01 -13.60 -6.88
N GLY A 207 6.25 -13.40 -7.31
CA GLY A 207 6.90 -12.10 -7.49
C GLY A 207 6.65 -11.48 -8.88
N GLY A 208 7.18 -10.28 -9.09
CA GLY A 208 7.15 -9.61 -10.41
C GLY A 208 5.78 -9.10 -10.87
N LEU A 209 4.74 -9.18 -10.04
CA LEU A 209 3.34 -8.91 -10.45
C LEU A 209 2.98 -7.42 -10.56
N VAL A 210 3.69 -6.54 -9.85
CA VAL A 210 3.37 -5.10 -9.74
C VAL A 210 3.21 -4.40 -11.10
N PRO A 211 4.14 -4.53 -12.08
CA PRO A 211 4.00 -3.83 -13.37
C PRO A 211 2.99 -4.46 -14.33
N LEU A 212 2.52 -5.69 -14.06
CA LEU A 212 1.72 -6.46 -15.03
C LEU A 212 0.29 -5.92 -15.14
N LYS A 213 -0.45 -6.28 -16.20
CA LYS A 213 -1.91 -6.03 -16.30
C LYS A 213 -2.72 -7.15 -15.64
N ALA A 214 -4.02 -6.95 -15.44
CA ALA A 214 -4.86 -7.94 -14.76
C ALA A 214 -4.90 -9.27 -15.53
N GLU A 215 -5.10 -9.17 -16.84
CA GLU A 215 -5.15 -10.27 -17.80
C GLU A 215 -3.85 -11.08 -17.80
N ASP A 216 -2.71 -10.41 -17.76
CA ASP A 216 -1.39 -11.06 -17.69
C ASP A 216 -1.20 -11.87 -16.39
N ILE A 217 -1.65 -11.32 -15.24
CA ILE A 217 -1.60 -12.07 -13.97
C ILE A 217 -2.52 -13.29 -14.04
N GLN A 218 -3.74 -13.15 -14.57
CA GLN A 218 -4.67 -14.29 -14.72
C GLN A 218 -4.08 -15.39 -15.61
N LYS A 219 -3.52 -15.02 -16.78
CA LYS A 219 -2.84 -15.94 -17.70
C LYS A 219 -1.68 -16.65 -17.02
N THR A 220 -0.90 -15.92 -16.24
CA THR A 220 0.22 -16.49 -15.46
C THR A 220 -0.28 -17.49 -14.41
N LEU A 221 -1.29 -17.12 -13.64
CA LEU A 221 -1.86 -18.00 -12.62
C LEU A 221 -2.50 -19.26 -13.23
N ASP A 222 -3.24 -19.13 -14.34
CA ASP A 222 -3.82 -20.28 -15.05
C ASP A 222 -2.72 -21.32 -15.39
N ILE A 223 -1.59 -20.86 -15.95
CA ILE A 223 -0.47 -21.72 -16.36
C ILE A 223 0.29 -22.26 -15.14
N ILE A 224 0.50 -21.45 -14.09
CA ILE A 224 1.12 -21.92 -12.84
C ILE A 224 0.28 -23.05 -12.24
N PHE A 225 -1.02 -22.84 -12.04
CA PHE A 225 -1.90 -23.81 -11.37
C PHE A 225 -2.05 -25.10 -12.18
N ASP A 226 -2.10 -25.03 -13.51
CA ASP A 226 -2.05 -26.21 -14.37
C ASP A 226 -0.75 -27.02 -14.16
N LYS A 227 0.40 -26.34 -14.20
CA LYS A 227 1.73 -26.96 -14.05
C LYS A 227 1.95 -27.58 -12.68
N ILE A 228 1.41 -26.99 -11.61
CA ILE A 228 1.58 -27.46 -10.23
C ILE A 228 0.41 -28.32 -9.72
N SER A 229 -0.51 -28.73 -10.60
CA SER A 229 -1.69 -29.54 -10.25
C SER A 229 -1.36 -30.84 -9.51
N TYR A 230 -0.13 -31.37 -9.67
CA TYR A 230 0.38 -32.54 -8.93
C TYR A 230 0.63 -32.27 -7.43
N GLN A 231 0.60 -31.00 -6.98
CA GLN A 231 0.71 -30.55 -5.58
C GLN A 231 -0.46 -29.64 -5.22
N PRO A 232 -1.71 -30.16 -5.15
CA PRO A 232 -2.91 -29.35 -4.98
C PRO A 232 -2.99 -28.61 -3.62
N ASN A 233 -2.17 -29.00 -2.64
CA ASN A 233 -2.11 -28.40 -1.30
C ASN A 233 -1.05 -27.28 -1.19
N ALA A 234 -0.37 -26.93 -2.28
CA ALA A 234 0.59 -25.84 -2.29
C ALA A 234 -0.10 -24.52 -1.93
N SER A 235 0.45 -23.81 -0.96
CA SER A 235 -0.02 -22.48 -0.61
C SER A 235 0.59 -21.43 -1.54
N ILE A 236 -0.22 -20.45 -1.94
CA ILE A 236 0.19 -19.39 -2.88
C ILE A 236 -0.03 -18.02 -2.27
N HIS A 237 1.03 -17.21 -2.26
CA HIS A 237 1.04 -15.80 -1.87
C HIS A 237 1.28 -14.94 -3.11
N LEU A 238 0.50 -13.88 -3.32
CA LEU A 238 0.78 -12.91 -4.39
C LEU A 238 1.48 -11.69 -3.81
N LEU A 239 2.72 -11.45 -4.24
CA LEU A 239 3.53 -10.34 -3.75
C LEU A 239 3.08 -9.00 -4.34
N GLY A 240 2.90 -7.99 -3.49
CA GLY A 240 2.66 -6.60 -3.90
C GLY A 240 1.42 -6.42 -4.77
N PHE A 241 0.31 -7.09 -4.44
CA PHE A 241 -0.90 -7.05 -5.25
C PHE A 241 -1.62 -5.69 -5.16
N GLU A 242 -1.27 -4.74 -6.04
CA GLU A 242 -1.79 -3.35 -5.99
C GLU A 242 -3.21 -3.18 -6.55
N LYS A 243 -3.75 -4.22 -7.20
CA LYS A 243 -5.01 -4.17 -7.96
C LYS A 243 -6.24 -4.48 -7.10
N ALA A 244 -6.40 -3.73 -6.01
CA ALA A 244 -7.55 -3.85 -5.10
C ALA A 244 -8.91 -3.90 -5.84
N ASN A 245 -9.06 -3.08 -6.88
CA ASN A 245 -10.28 -2.97 -7.68
C ASN A 245 -10.56 -4.17 -8.59
N LEU A 246 -9.60 -5.08 -8.77
CA LEU A 246 -9.69 -6.23 -9.67
C LEU A 246 -9.72 -7.56 -8.92
N LEU A 247 -9.66 -7.52 -7.58
CA LEU A 247 -9.67 -8.71 -6.74
C LEU A 247 -10.85 -9.63 -7.00
N ASP A 248 -12.00 -9.08 -7.37
CA ASP A 248 -13.20 -9.87 -7.68
C ASP A 248 -12.96 -10.86 -8.83
N GLY A 249 -12.02 -10.57 -9.74
CA GLY A 249 -11.62 -11.48 -10.83
C GLY A 249 -10.59 -12.55 -10.42
N PHE A 250 -10.07 -12.50 -9.20
CA PHE A 250 -9.09 -13.46 -8.67
C PHE A 250 -9.64 -14.30 -7.50
N ILE A 251 -10.47 -13.68 -6.64
CA ILE A 251 -11.09 -14.35 -5.50
C ILE A 251 -12.05 -15.42 -6.00
N GLY A 252 -11.95 -16.63 -5.46
CA GLY A 252 -12.79 -17.77 -5.82
C GLY A 252 -12.37 -18.49 -7.10
N ARG A 253 -11.71 -17.81 -8.05
CA ARG A 253 -11.18 -18.44 -9.28
C ARG A 253 -9.91 -19.26 -9.03
N TYR A 254 -9.05 -18.76 -8.15
CA TYR A 254 -7.77 -19.39 -7.85
C TYR A 254 -7.66 -19.75 -6.36
N PRO A 255 -7.00 -20.86 -6.00
CA PRO A 255 -6.75 -21.23 -4.61
C PRO A 255 -5.60 -20.39 -4.00
N ILE A 256 -5.78 -19.07 -3.95
CA ILE A 256 -4.80 -18.14 -3.39
C ILE A 256 -4.90 -18.16 -1.85
N THR A 257 -3.80 -18.52 -1.20
CA THR A 257 -3.70 -18.58 0.26
C THR A 257 -3.63 -17.17 0.86
N SER A 258 -2.82 -16.27 0.32
CA SER A 258 -2.73 -14.90 0.81
C SER A 258 -2.21 -13.89 -0.22
N ILE A 259 -2.35 -12.61 0.11
CA ILE A 259 -1.79 -11.47 -0.66
C ILE A 259 -1.19 -10.48 0.32
N ASP A 260 -0.18 -9.73 -0.12
CA ASP A 260 0.21 -8.49 0.55
C ASP A 260 -0.05 -7.28 -0.33
N THR A 261 -0.41 -6.17 0.31
CA THR A 261 -0.59 -4.89 -0.38
C THR A 261 -0.58 -3.72 0.59
N THR A 262 -0.02 -2.59 0.16
CA THR A 262 -0.17 -1.29 0.82
C THR A 262 -1.10 -0.35 0.05
N SER A 263 -1.67 -0.81 -1.07
CA SER A 263 -2.44 0.01 -2.02
C SER A 263 -3.60 0.78 -1.36
N PRO A 264 -4.42 0.19 -0.46
CA PRO A 264 -5.49 0.94 0.21
C PRO A 264 -4.98 2.14 1.01
N LEU A 265 -3.85 1.98 1.71
CA LEU A 265 -3.20 3.04 2.46
C LEU A 265 -2.63 4.10 1.52
N THR A 266 -1.79 3.69 0.56
CA THR A 266 -1.03 4.63 -0.28
C THR A 266 -1.93 5.41 -1.21
N LYS A 267 -3.01 4.81 -1.73
CA LYS A 267 -4.01 5.51 -2.55
C LYS A 267 -4.66 6.67 -1.82
N ALA A 268 -4.77 6.62 -0.49
CA ALA A 268 -5.30 7.75 0.28
C ALA A 268 -4.53 9.06 0.07
N PHE A 269 -3.26 9.01 -0.36
CA PHE A 269 -2.41 10.18 -0.58
C PHE A 269 -1.56 10.16 -1.86
N LYS A 270 -1.61 9.10 -2.66
CA LYS A 270 -1.01 9.03 -4.00
C LYS A 270 -2.04 9.10 -5.13
N ASP A 271 -3.30 8.73 -4.88
CA ASP A 271 -4.36 8.79 -5.89
C ASP A 271 -5.10 10.13 -5.80
N ASP A 272 -5.35 10.73 -6.95
CA ASP A 272 -6.01 12.04 -7.05
C ASP A 272 -7.55 11.95 -6.98
N LYS A 273 -8.15 10.78 -7.24
CA LYS A 273 -9.62 10.60 -7.36
C LYS A 273 -10.21 9.47 -6.53
N LYS A 274 -9.51 8.34 -6.41
CA LYS A 274 -10.01 7.13 -5.74
C LYS A 274 -9.28 6.92 -4.42
N ASN A 275 -9.42 7.89 -3.52
CA ASN A 275 -8.60 7.99 -2.31
C ASN A 275 -9.39 7.92 -0.99
N PHE A 276 -10.73 7.83 -1.04
CA PHE A 276 -11.58 7.43 0.08
C PHE A 276 -12.49 6.26 -0.33
N TYR A 277 -12.48 5.18 0.45
CA TYR A 277 -13.24 3.96 0.13
C TYR A 277 -14.51 3.90 0.96
N LEU A 278 -15.59 3.40 0.36
CA LEU A 278 -16.82 3.09 1.05
C LEU A 278 -17.34 1.76 0.54
N ASP A 279 -17.78 0.90 1.45
CA ASP A 279 -18.53 -0.29 1.08
C ASP A 279 -19.86 0.13 0.44
N ASN A 280 -20.19 -0.46 -0.70
CA ASN A 280 -21.43 -0.16 -1.42
C ASN A 280 -22.62 -1.03 -0.98
N GLY A 281 -22.42 -1.99 -0.06
CA GLY A 281 -23.45 -2.87 0.47
C GLY A 281 -23.91 -3.97 -0.50
N CYS A 282 -23.30 -4.06 -1.68
CA CYS A 282 -23.56 -5.11 -2.67
C CYS A 282 -22.27 -5.88 -3.03
N GLY A 283 -21.37 -6.01 -2.05
CA GLY A 283 -20.11 -6.74 -2.19
C GLY A 283 -19.13 -6.04 -3.13
N GLY A 284 -19.04 -4.71 -3.07
CA GLY A 284 -18.11 -3.89 -3.84
C GLY A 284 -17.68 -2.62 -3.09
N ILE A 285 -16.69 -1.92 -3.64
CA ILE A 285 -16.16 -0.69 -3.05
C ILE A 285 -16.49 0.49 -3.98
N THR A 286 -17.19 1.47 -3.43
CA THR A 286 -17.35 2.80 -4.05
C THR A 286 -16.17 3.70 -3.65
N TYR A 287 -15.68 4.46 -4.62
CA TYR A 287 -14.53 5.36 -4.42
C TYR A 287 -14.98 6.82 -4.51
N TYR A 288 -14.43 7.64 -3.62
CA TYR A 288 -14.65 9.09 -3.55
C TYR A 288 -13.35 9.87 -3.58
N THR A 289 -13.47 11.13 -3.99
CA THR A 289 -12.37 12.09 -4.09
C THR A 289 -12.29 12.94 -2.83
N ALA A 290 -11.20 12.78 -2.07
CA ALA A 290 -10.87 13.62 -0.92
C ALA A 290 -10.67 15.08 -1.34
N ILE A 291 -11.16 16.00 -0.49
CA ILE A 291 -11.18 17.43 -0.75
C ILE A 291 -9.81 18.01 -0.45
N ARG A 292 -9.10 18.45 -1.49
CA ARG A 292 -7.72 18.94 -1.37
C ARG A 292 -7.67 20.40 -0.92
N ILE A 293 -7.11 20.59 0.28
CA ILE A 293 -6.83 21.91 0.87
C ILE A 293 -5.38 21.89 1.37
N PRO A 294 -4.37 22.10 0.49
CA PRO A 294 -2.96 22.09 0.88
C PRO A 294 -2.67 23.19 1.90
N GLN A 295 -1.65 23.02 2.76
CA GLN A 295 -1.25 24.06 3.72
C GLN A 295 -0.68 25.28 2.98
N ALA A 296 -1.29 26.45 3.15
CA ALA A 296 -0.90 27.69 2.47
C ALA A 296 0.59 28.03 2.68
N MET A 297 1.07 27.87 3.91
CA MET A 297 2.44 28.21 4.31
C MET A 297 3.48 27.14 3.97
N GLU A 298 3.09 25.88 3.84
CA GLU A 298 4.03 24.76 3.64
C GLU A 298 4.15 24.32 2.18
N ASN A 299 3.09 24.53 1.38
CA ASN A 299 3.04 24.03 0.02
C ASN A 299 4.02 24.75 -0.92
N LEU A 300 4.84 23.98 -1.64
CA LEU A 300 5.87 24.51 -2.53
C LEU A 300 5.31 25.36 -3.69
N SER A 301 4.13 25.03 -4.22
CA SER A 301 3.52 25.83 -5.31
C SER A 301 3.08 27.20 -4.80
N PHE A 302 2.49 27.28 -3.61
CA PHE A 302 2.15 28.56 -2.99
C PHE A 302 3.39 29.38 -2.63
N LYS A 303 4.41 28.77 -2.01
CA LYS A 303 5.69 29.45 -1.71
C LYS A 303 6.29 30.12 -2.95
N ARG A 304 6.33 29.40 -4.07
CA ARG A 304 6.85 29.93 -5.35
C ARG A 304 5.98 31.06 -5.91
N ALA A 305 4.66 30.92 -5.88
CA ALA A 305 3.73 31.94 -6.36
C ALA A 305 3.80 33.24 -5.54
N VAL A 306 4.03 33.13 -4.23
CA VAL A 306 4.24 34.30 -3.35
C VAL A 306 5.59 34.96 -3.65
N GLN A 307 6.66 34.17 -3.78
CA GLN A 307 7.99 34.68 -4.13
C GLN A 307 8.02 35.37 -5.50
N SER A 308 7.21 34.94 -6.45
CA SER A 308 7.10 35.57 -7.77
C SER A 308 6.14 36.76 -7.81
N GLY A 309 5.50 37.13 -6.69
CA GLY A 309 4.52 38.21 -6.63
C GLY A 309 3.17 37.90 -7.31
N LEU A 310 2.93 36.64 -7.71
CA LEU A 310 1.69 36.24 -8.38
C LEU A 310 0.50 36.23 -7.41
N LEU A 311 0.74 35.80 -6.16
CA LEU A 311 -0.27 35.72 -5.11
C LEU A 311 0.24 36.36 -3.83
N LYS A 312 -0.66 36.95 -3.04
CA LYS A 312 -0.35 37.45 -1.69
C LYS A 312 -0.59 36.37 -0.66
N GLN A 313 0.33 36.22 0.31
CA GLN A 313 0.22 35.21 1.36
C GLN A 313 -1.04 35.40 2.21
N GLU A 314 -1.41 36.64 2.51
CA GLU A 314 -2.62 37.01 3.27
C GLU A 314 -3.87 36.44 2.57
N THR A 315 -4.03 36.72 1.28
CA THR A 315 -5.16 36.21 0.48
C THR A 315 -5.24 34.69 0.49
N ILE A 316 -4.11 33.98 0.31
CA ILE A 316 -4.12 32.51 0.33
C ILE A 316 -4.58 32.00 1.71
N THR A 317 -4.13 32.63 2.79
CA THR A 317 -4.44 32.23 4.18
C THR A 317 -5.90 32.51 4.54
N GLU A 318 -6.46 33.63 4.08
CA GLU A 318 -7.88 33.99 4.25
C GLU A 318 -8.79 32.98 3.55
N VAL A 319 -8.53 32.68 2.27
CA VAL A 319 -9.34 31.73 1.48
C VAL A 319 -9.17 30.30 2.00
N GLU A 320 -7.97 29.91 2.46
CA GLU A 320 -7.75 28.62 3.13
C GLU A 320 -8.61 28.48 4.39
N THR A 321 -8.58 29.50 5.25
CA THR A 321 -9.33 29.52 6.51
C THR A 321 -10.83 29.43 6.25
N ARG A 322 -11.33 30.18 5.26
CA ARG A 322 -12.73 30.11 4.84
C ARG A 322 -13.10 28.72 4.34
N ALA A 323 -12.32 28.13 3.43
CA ALA A 323 -12.59 26.80 2.89
C ALA A 323 -12.62 25.71 3.98
N LEU A 324 -11.68 25.73 4.93
CA LEU A 324 -11.66 24.80 6.07
C LEU A 324 -12.87 25.00 6.99
N ASN A 325 -13.20 26.24 7.32
CA ASN A 325 -14.33 26.55 8.20
C ASN A 325 -15.67 26.18 7.56
N SER A 326 -15.89 26.50 6.28
CA SER A 326 -17.11 26.15 5.57
C SER A 326 -17.30 24.63 5.48
N LEU A 327 -16.22 23.87 5.24
CA LEU A 327 -16.30 22.40 5.24
C LEU A 327 -16.65 21.83 6.63
N ARG A 328 -16.09 22.40 7.71
CA ARG A 328 -16.42 22.01 9.09
C ARG A 328 -17.85 22.40 9.49
N GLN A 329 -18.33 23.56 9.07
CA GLN A 329 -19.70 24.00 9.28
C GLN A 329 -20.69 23.15 8.47
N TYR A 330 -20.32 22.78 7.24
CA TYR A 330 -21.10 21.88 6.40
C TYR A 330 -21.27 20.51 7.06
N ASP A 331 -20.19 20.02 7.68
CA ASP A 331 -20.24 18.77 8.44
C ASP A 331 -21.26 18.82 9.59
N LYS A 332 -21.38 19.99 10.23
CA LYS A 332 -22.36 20.27 11.30
C LYS A 332 -23.74 20.67 10.78
N LYS A 333 -23.97 20.65 9.45
CA LYS A 333 -25.21 21.09 8.78
C LYS A 333 -25.54 22.57 9.03
N GLN A 334 -24.51 23.41 9.21
CA GLN A 334 -24.65 24.84 9.49
C GLN A 334 -24.57 25.71 8.21
N VAL A 335 -23.98 25.18 7.14
CA VAL A 335 -23.96 25.81 5.81
C VAL A 335 -24.44 24.83 4.76
N SER A 336 -24.93 25.34 3.62
CA SER A 336 -25.38 24.50 2.50
C SER A 336 -24.20 23.84 1.77
N LEU A 337 -24.51 22.84 0.95
CA LEU A 337 -23.53 22.20 0.08
C LEU A 337 -22.93 23.22 -0.88
N ASP A 338 -23.77 24.02 -1.54
CA ASP A 338 -23.35 24.98 -2.56
C ASP A 338 -22.36 26.01 -2.00
N THR A 339 -22.66 26.55 -0.80
CA THR A 339 -21.76 27.50 -0.12
C THR A 339 -20.42 26.85 0.20
N ALA A 340 -20.41 25.65 0.78
CA ALA A 340 -19.16 24.96 1.11
C ALA A 340 -18.35 24.62 -0.15
N LEU A 341 -19.00 24.16 -1.21
CA LEU A 341 -18.37 23.84 -2.48
C LEU A 341 -17.77 25.10 -3.13
N GLU A 342 -18.47 26.23 -3.11
CA GLU A 342 -17.97 27.49 -3.66
C GLU A 342 -16.68 27.94 -2.97
N ASP A 343 -16.66 27.95 -1.64
CA ASP A 343 -15.48 28.31 -0.84
C ASP A 343 -14.29 27.39 -1.12
N ILE A 344 -14.54 26.07 -1.19
CA ILE A 344 -13.52 25.07 -1.53
C ILE A 344 -12.98 25.30 -2.95
N MET A 345 -13.87 25.57 -3.91
CA MET A 345 -13.49 25.77 -5.30
C MET A 345 -12.73 27.08 -5.50
N GLU A 346 -13.02 28.11 -4.73
CA GLU A 346 -12.22 29.34 -4.72
C GLU A 346 -10.78 29.07 -4.28
N TYR A 347 -10.58 28.34 -3.18
CA TYR A 347 -9.23 27.93 -2.76
C TYR A 347 -8.54 27.05 -3.80
N THR A 348 -9.29 26.13 -4.40
CA THR A 348 -8.80 25.24 -5.46
C THR A 348 -8.33 26.03 -6.68
N ARG A 349 -9.04 27.06 -7.11
CA ARG A 349 -8.63 27.95 -8.21
C ARG A 349 -7.31 28.65 -7.91
N LEU A 350 -7.12 29.15 -6.69
CA LEU A 350 -5.84 29.74 -6.25
C LEU A 350 -4.70 28.72 -6.32
N PHE A 351 -4.93 27.50 -5.84
CA PHE A 351 -3.93 26.43 -5.89
C PHE A 351 -3.55 26.05 -7.33
N PHE A 352 -4.53 25.96 -8.23
CA PHE A 352 -4.27 25.68 -9.65
C PHE A 352 -3.54 26.83 -10.34
N SER A 353 -3.86 28.08 -10.00
CA SER A 353 -3.10 29.26 -10.47
C SER A 353 -1.63 29.18 -10.04
N ALA A 354 -1.39 28.90 -8.76
CA ALA A 354 -0.04 28.73 -8.21
C ALA A 354 0.73 27.58 -8.88
N LYS A 355 0.06 26.45 -9.18
CA LYS A 355 0.65 25.33 -9.93
C LYS A 355 0.95 25.67 -11.38
N ASN A 356 0.07 26.42 -12.04
CA ASN A 356 0.18 26.73 -13.45
C ASN A 356 1.38 27.65 -13.75
N ALA A 357 1.71 28.54 -12.83
CA ALA A 357 2.93 29.35 -12.89
C ALA A 357 4.20 28.52 -13.14
N VAL A 358 4.19 27.24 -12.73
CA VAL A 358 5.30 26.29 -12.92
C VAL A 358 5.11 25.40 -14.14
N LYS A 359 3.90 24.87 -14.37
CA LYS A 359 3.63 23.83 -15.38
C LYS A 359 3.25 24.34 -16.77
N LYS A 360 3.00 25.64 -16.95
CA LYS A 360 2.60 26.28 -18.22
C LYS A 360 1.52 25.49 -18.99
N THR A 361 0.49 25.06 -18.27
CA THR A 361 -0.67 24.35 -18.82
C THR A 361 -1.65 25.34 -19.47
N SER A 362 -2.33 24.94 -20.54
CA SER A 362 -3.30 25.80 -21.22
C SER A 362 -4.51 26.14 -20.34
N ALA A 363 -5.07 27.34 -20.53
CA ALA A 363 -6.23 27.82 -19.77
C ALA A 363 -7.46 26.90 -19.93
N GLU A 364 -7.68 26.36 -21.12
CA GLU A 364 -8.77 25.41 -21.41
C GLU A 364 -8.63 24.11 -20.61
N THR A 365 -7.42 23.55 -20.54
CA THR A 365 -7.15 22.34 -19.75
C THR A 365 -7.37 22.58 -18.27
N ILE A 366 -6.96 23.76 -17.76
CA ILE A 366 -7.19 24.14 -16.36
C ILE A 366 -8.68 24.25 -16.06
N LYS A 367 -9.44 24.94 -16.92
CA LYS A 367 -10.89 25.06 -16.79
C LYS A 367 -11.57 23.69 -16.77
N LYS A 368 -11.20 22.80 -17.70
CA LYS A 368 -11.71 21.41 -17.74
C LYS A 368 -11.38 20.65 -16.45
N ASN A 369 -10.15 20.73 -15.96
CA ASN A 369 -9.74 20.05 -14.74
C ASN A 369 -10.49 20.57 -13.51
N LEU A 370 -10.68 21.90 -13.41
CA LEU A 370 -11.43 22.52 -12.32
C LEU A 370 -12.90 22.11 -12.35
N ASN A 371 -13.54 22.06 -13.53
CA ASN A 371 -14.92 21.60 -13.66
C ASN A 371 -15.08 20.14 -13.23
N ASN A 372 -14.23 19.25 -13.74
CA ASN A 372 -14.24 17.84 -13.35
C ASN A 372 -14.03 17.68 -11.82
N LEU A 373 -13.12 18.47 -11.24
CA LEU A 373 -12.86 18.40 -9.80
C LEU A 373 -14.04 18.94 -8.98
N ALA A 374 -14.73 19.97 -9.47
CA ALA A 374 -15.94 20.49 -8.84
C ALA A 374 -17.06 19.43 -8.80
N GLU A 375 -17.25 18.66 -9.88
CA GLU A 375 -18.21 17.55 -9.91
C GLU A 375 -17.85 16.44 -8.91
N GLU A 376 -16.57 16.06 -8.83
CA GLU A 376 -16.08 15.06 -7.88
C GLU A 376 -16.22 15.51 -6.41
N TYR A 377 -15.93 16.79 -6.12
CA TYR A 377 -16.14 17.38 -4.80
C TYR A 377 -17.61 17.51 -4.47
N HIS A 378 -18.44 17.96 -5.42
CA HIS A 378 -19.90 18.02 -5.25
C HIS A 378 -20.45 16.65 -4.88
N ARG A 379 -20.08 15.61 -5.63
CA ARG A 379 -20.50 14.23 -5.34
C ARG A 379 -20.08 13.79 -3.93
N THR A 380 -18.82 14.03 -3.57
CA THR A 380 -18.29 13.64 -2.26
C THR A 380 -18.99 14.39 -1.12
N LEU A 381 -19.26 15.69 -1.30
CA LEU A 381 -20.00 16.50 -0.33
C LEU A 381 -21.45 16.05 -0.24
N LEU A 382 -22.12 15.79 -1.37
CA LEU A 382 -23.52 15.36 -1.41
C LEU A 382 -23.73 14.03 -0.68
N GLU A 383 -22.92 13.03 -1.01
CA GLU A 383 -23.07 11.68 -0.46
C GLU A 383 -22.50 11.57 0.97
N ARG A 384 -21.58 12.45 1.38
CA ARG A 384 -20.98 12.48 2.74
C ARG A 384 -20.45 11.11 3.18
N PRO A 385 -19.58 10.43 2.42
CA PRO A 385 -19.20 9.05 2.69
C PRO A 385 -18.54 8.84 4.06
N TRP A 386 -17.89 9.87 4.63
CA TRP A 386 -17.32 9.83 5.99
C TRP A 386 -18.37 9.76 7.10
N LYS A 387 -19.65 10.04 6.82
CA LYS A 387 -20.77 9.86 7.76
C LYS A 387 -21.47 8.51 7.61
N GLN A 388 -21.20 7.79 6.53
CA GLN A 388 -21.79 6.48 6.26
C GLN A 388 -20.96 5.34 6.85
N CYS A 389 -19.67 5.56 7.12
CA CYS A 389 -18.83 4.55 7.76
C CYS A 389 -18.78 4.71 9.29
N ASP A 390 -18.99 3.59 9.99
CA ASP A 390 -19.00 3.51 11.45
C ASP A 390 -17.65 3.22 12.11
N CYS A 391 -16.54 3.27 11.35
CA CYS A 391 -15.22 3.00 11.92
C CYS A 391 -14.80 4.09 12.92
N ALA A 392 -13.91 3.74 13.85
CA ALA A 392 -13.43 4.64 14.89
C ALA A 392 -12.80 5.94 14.34
N ILE A 393 -12.21 5.88 13.13
CA ILE A 393 -11.62 7.05 12.47
C ILE A 393 -12.70 8.00 11.97
N CYS A 394 -13.68 7.50 11.20
CA CYS A 394 -14.78 8.31 10.67
C CYS A 394 -15.61 8.93 11.81
N LYS A 395 -15.90 8.15 12.87
CA LYS A 395 -16.61 8.65 14.05
C LYS A 395 -15.88 9.79 14.77
N LYS A 396 -14.56 9.69 14.94
CA LYS A 396 -13.76 10.67 15.71
C LYS A 396 -13.29 11.86 14.87
N ALA A 397 -12.72 11.60 13.70
CA ALA A 397 -12.18 12.64 12.83
C ALA A 397 -13.29 13.36 12.04
N SER A 398 -14.44 12.70 11.83
CA SER A 398 -15.54 13.25 11.05
C SER A 398 -15.05 13.75 9.68
N VAL A 399 -15.50 14.93 9.22
CA VAL A 399 -15.07 15.53 7.95
C VAL A 399 -13.55 15.67 7.81
N GLU A 400 -12.77 15.72 8.90
CA GLU A 400 -11.32 15.83 8.80
C GLU A 400 -10.68 14.64 8.05
N VAL A 401 -11.33 13.47 8.01
CA VAL A 401 -10.84 12.31 7.26
C VAL A 401 -10.91 12.52 5.74
N ILE A 402 -11.89 13.30 5.24
CA ILE A 402 -12.07 13.54 3.79
C ILE A 402 -11.19 14.68 3.29
N ILE A 403 -10.57 15.45 4.18
CA ILE A 403 -9.67 16.54 3.80
C ILE A 403 -8.31 15.95 3.40
N PHE A 404 -7.88 16.19 2.16
CA PHE A 404 -6.54 15.87 1.69
C PHE A 404 -5.60 17.01 2.10
N ARG A 405 -5.01 16.85 3.29
CA ARG A 405 -4.13 17.83 3.94
C ARG A 405 -3.31 17.17 5.06
N ALA A 406 -2.01 17.46 5.11
CA ALA A 406 -1.07 16.94 6.10
C ALA A 406 -1.01 15.39 6.18
N SER A 407 0.10 14.88 6.73
CA SER A 407 0.31 13.42 6.79
C SER A 407 -0.71 12.72 7.70
N ASN A 408 -1.09 13.33 8.82
CA ASN A 408 -1.95 12.71 9.83
C ASN A 408 -3.38 12.42 9.34
N ARG A 409 -4.01 13.31 8.56
CA ARG A 409 -5.33 13.03 7.95
C ARG A 409 -5.23 11.99 6.84
N ASN A 410 -4.23 12.17 5.98
CA ASN A 410 -3.99 11.30 4.83
C ASN A 410 -3.75 9.85 5.26
N LYS A 411 -2.91 9.62 6.27
CA LYS A 411 -2.67 8.28 6.83
C LYS A 411 -3.92 7.71 7.51
N ARG A 412 -4.70 8.50 8.26
CA ARG A 412 -5.98 8.06 8.84
C ARG A 412 -6.98 7.62 7.78
N ARG A 413 -7.13 8.39 6.70
CA ARG A 413 -7.94 7.99 5.54
C ARG A 413 -7.42 6.68 4.94
N GLY A 414 -6.10 6.51 4.87
CA GLY A 414 -5.48 5.25 4.48
C GLY A 414 -5.86 4.09 5.42
N ILE A 415 -5.79 4.27 6.73
CA ILE A 415 -6.17 3.24 7.71
C ILE A 415 -7.65 2.87 7.57
N HIS A 416 -8.52 3.86 7.35
CA HIS A 416 -9.92 3.63 7.00
C HIS A 416 -10.07 2.80 5.71
N ASN A 417 -9.33 3.15 4.65
CA ASN A 417 -9.36 2.39 3.39
C ASN A 417 -8.89 0.94 3.57
N ILE A 418 -7.87 0.68 4.41
CA ILE A 418 -7.42 -0.67 4.77
C ILE A 418 -8.58 -1.45 5.39
N LYS A 419 -9.34 -0.85 6.32
CA LYS A 419 -10.47 -1.48 6.98
C LYS A 419 -11.58 -1.86 5.98
N VAL A 420 -12.02 -0.92 5.15
CA VAL A 420 -13.05 -1.17 4.12
C VAL A 420 -12.59 -2.27 3.15
N PHE A 421 -11.32 -2.22 2.73
CA PHE A 421 -10.74 -3.24 1.87
C PHE A 421 -10.70 -4.64 2.53
N TYR A 422 -10.36 -4.71 3.81
CA TYR A 422 -10.33 -5.96 4.55
C TYR A 422 -11.74 -6.53 4.76
N ASP A 423 -12.72 -5.70 5.05
CA ASP A 423 -14.11 -6.13 5.18
C ASP A 423 -14.64 -6.71 3.85
N HIS A 424 -14.40 -6.01 2.73
CA HIS A 424 -14.71 -6.51 1.38
C HIS A 424 -14.07 -7.87 1.11
N LEU A 425 -12.79 -8.03 1.49
CA LEU A 425 -12.09 -9.31 1.36
C LEU A 425 -12.68 -10.42 2.24
N ARG A 426 -13.19 -10.09 3.43
CA ARG A 426 -13.82 -11.07 4.33
C ARG A 426 -15.19 -11.52 3.80
N GLU A 427 -16.00 -10.58 3.36
CA GLU A 427 -17.32 -10.85 2.78
C GLU A 427 -17.20 -11.79 1.57
N LYS A 428 -16.26 -11.52 0.66
CA LYS A 428 -16.01 -12.38 -0.51
C LYS A 428 -15.49 -13.78 -0.17
N ARG A 429 -14.98 -14.01 1.04
CA ARG A 429 -14.57 -15.34 1.52
C ARG A 429 -15.75 -16.12 2.12
N GLY A 430 -16.92 -15.50 2.33
CA GLY A 430 -18.09 -16.13 2.93
C GLY A 430 -18.03 -16.26 4.46
N PHE A 431 -17.39 -15.30 5.15
CA PHE A 431 -17.30 -15.26 6.63
C PHE A 431 -18.21 -14.23 7.27
#